data_AF-A0A0A0B5K7-F1
#
_entry.id   AF-A0A0A0B5K7-F1
#
_cell.length_a   1.000
_cell.length_b   1.000
_cell.length_c   1.000
_cell.angle_alpha   90.00
_cell.angle_beta   90.00
_cell.angle_gamma   90.00
#
_symmetry.space_group_name_H-M   'P 1'
#
loop_
_entity.id
_entity.type
_entity.pdbx_description
1 polymer ?
#
loop_
_entity_poly.entity_id
_entity_poly.type
_entity_poly.pdbx_seq_one_letter_code
_entity_poly.pdbx_strand_id
1 'polypeptide(L)'
;EVAATLAGAPSGGAPVLGRLDVALADTRVRDAVLVSLVPGPQDLPERSLREAPGATDALVAEAVAGIVDQHRGVVPPPGLTAAHVTVLERVVGHGRRGAQAPACTLLALLAWWQADGARAGLLLERALTEDPDHRLARILDRTLAVAMPPGWVRRAG
;
A
#
# COMPACT_ATOMS: atom_id res chain seq x y z
N GLU A 1 4.81 1.19 -28.43
CA GLU A 1 5.11 2.62 -28.21
C GLU A 1 3.92 3.27 -27.50
N VAL A 2 3.92 3.28 -26.15
CA VAL A 2 3.08 4.18 -25.34
C VAL A 2 3.81 4.41 -24.01
N ALA A 3 4.77 5.32 -24.05
CA ALA A 3 5.42 5.93 -22.88
C ALA A 3 5.03 7.41 -22.86
N ALA A 4 3.79 7.69 -22.47
CA ALA A 4 3.27 9.04 -22.18
C ALA A 4 1.87 8.82 -21.59
N THR A 5 1.61 8.97 -20.30
CA THR A 5 1.47 10.28 -19.65
C THR A 5 1.50 10.09 -18.13
N LEU A 6 2.66 10.29 -17.49
CA LEU A 6 2.73 10.64 -16.05
C LEU A 6 2.96 12.16 -15.88
N ALA A 7 2.72 12.94 -16.94
CA ALA A 7 2.81 14.39 -16.94
C ALA A 7 1.53 14.98 -16.32
N GLY A 8 1.56 15.09 -15.01
CA GLY A 8 0.50 15.71 -14.22
C GLY A 8 0.43 15.16 -12.81
N ALA A 9 1.56 15.05 -12.11
CA ALA A 9 1.49 14.84 -10.67
C ALA A 9 0.66 16.00 -10.09
N PRO A 10 -0.49 15.75 -9.44
CA PRO A 10 -1.10 16.81 -8.67
C PRO A 10 -0.06 17.18 -7.61
N SER A 11 0.53 18.35 -7.75
CA SER A 11 1.04 19.13 -6.62
C SER A 11 -0.18 19.50 -5.78
N GLY A 12 -0.81 18.48 -5.19
CA GLY A 12 -1.99 18.63 -4.37
C GLY A 12 -1.57 19.49 -3.20
N GLY A 13 -2.06 20.72 -3.15
CA GLY A 13 -1.85 21.58 -1.99
C GLY A 13 -2.31 20.88 -0.71
N ALA A 14 -1.93 21.41 0.45
CA ALA A 14 -2.27 20.86 1.76
C ALA A 14 -3.73 20.34 1.91
N PRO A 15 -4.77 20.96 1.31
CA PRO A 15 -6.14 20.42 1.37
C PRO A 15 -6.35 19.08 0.67
N VAL A 16 -5.62 18.78 -0.41
CA VAL A 16 -5.71 17.49 -1.10
C VAL A 16 -5.08 16.40 -0.24
N LEU A 17 -3.89 16.65 0.31
CA LEU A 17 -3.20 15.71 1.18
C LEU A 17 -4.00 15.42 2.45
N GLY A 18 -4.62 16.46 3.05
CA GLY A 18 -5.51 16.29 4.20
C GLY A 18 -6.77 15.48 3.89
N ARG A 19 -7.33 15.58 2.67
CA ARG A 19 -8.47 14.74 2.25
C ARG A 19 -8.04 13.29 2.04
N LEU A 20 -6.86 13.06 1.48
CA LEU A 20 -6.32 11.70 1.32
C LEU A 20 -6.09 11.04 2.67
N ASP A 21 -5.47 11.74 3.63
CA ASP A 21 -5.24 11.26 5.00
C ASP A 21 -6.55 10.81 5.66
N VAL A 22 -7.58 11.65 5.59
CA VAL A 22 -8.92 11.33 6.11
C VAL A 22 -9.56 10.15 5.37
N ALA A 23 -9.45 10.11 4.04
CA ALA A 23 -10.07 9.06 3.25
C ALA A 23 -9.46 7.67 3.52
N LEU A 24 -8.16 7.60 3.82
CA LEU A 24 -7.46 6.35 4.15
C LEU A 24 -7.91 5.71 5.48
N ALA A 25 -8.63 6.45 6.33
CA ALA A 25 -9.26 5.87 7.51
C ALA A 25 -10.44 4.93 7.16
N ASP A 26 -11.07 5.12 5.99
CA ASP A 26 -12.10 4.22 5.50
C ASP A 26 -11.47 2.93 4.97
N THR A 27 -11.96 1.77 5.43
CA THR A 27 -11.38 0.47 5.05
C THR A 27 -11.58 0.15 3.58
N ARG A 28 -12.71 0.53 2.96
CA ARG A 28 -12.95 0.28 1.54
C ARG A 28 -12.02 1.14 0.67
N VAL A 29 -11.80 2.40 1.05
CA VAL A 29 -10.83 3.28 0.38
C VAL A 29 -9.42 2.75 0.54
N ARG A 30 -9.03 2.37 1.75
CA ARG A 30 -7.70 1.81 2.01
C ARG A 30 -7.45 0.54 1.21
N ASP A 31 -8.43 -0.37 1.15
CA ASP A 31 -8.30 -1.63 0.42
C ASP A 31 -8.26 -1.38 -1.10
N ALA A 32 -9.04 -0.42 -1.60
CA ALA A 32 -8.94 0.02 -3.00
C ALA A 32 -7.55 0.58 -3.34
N VAL A 33 -6.98 1.39 -2.45
CA VAL A 33 -5.59 1.89 -2.60
C VAL A 33 -4.60 0.74 -2.53
N LEU A 34 -4.74 -0.20 -1.61
CA LEU A 34 -3.86 -1.37 -1.50
C LEU A 34 -3.84 -2.15 -2.82
N VAL A 35 -5.00 -2.37 -3.43
CA VAL A 35 -5.10 -3.09 -4.70
C VAL A 35 -4.53 -2.28 -5.87
N SER A 36 -4.58 -0.95 -5.82
CA SER A 36 -3.93 -0.11 -6.84
C SER A 36 -2.40 -0.19 -6.80
N LEU A 37 -1.81 -0.64 -5.69
CA LEU A 37 -0.36 -0.81 -5.57
C LEU A 37 0.17 -1.99 -6.40
N VAL A 38 -0.68 -2.98 -6.68
CA VAL A 38 -0.29 -4.22 -7.36
C VAL A 38 -0.70 -4.17 -8.83
N PRO A 39 0.13 -4.69 -9.75
CA PRO A 39 -0.29 -4.95 -11.13
C PRO A 39 -1.60 -5.76 -11.18
N GLY A 40 -2.61 -5.23 -11.85
CA GLY A 40 -3.92 -5.85 -11.97
C GLY A 40 -4.85 -5.09 -12.92
N PRO A 41 -6.12 -5.53 -13.04
CA PRO A 41 -7.12 -4.81 -13.82
C PRO A 41 -7.19 -3.34 -13.37
N GLN A 42 -7.08 -2.42 -14.32
CA GLN A 42 -6.92 -0.99 -14.02
C GLN A 42 -8.14 -0.38 -13.33
N ASP A 43 -9.31 -0.99 -13.48
CA ASP A 43 -10.58 -0.56 -12.90
C ASP A 43 -10.90 -1.24 -11.57
N LEU A 44 -10.04 -2.15 -11.10
CA LEU A 44 -10.27 -2.91 -9.87
C LEU A 44 -10.41 -2.02 -8.63
N PRO A 45 -9.57 -0.98 -8.41
CA PRO A 45 -9.76 -0.06 -7.29
C PRO A 45 -11.14 0.62 -7.29
N GLU A 46 -11.59 1.14 -8.43
CA GLU A 46 -12.90 1.79 -8.57
C GLU A 46 -14.05 0.81 -8.39
N ARG A 47 -13.90 -0.43 -8.87
CA ARG A 47 -14.89 -1.50 -8.69
C ARG A 47 -15.01 -1.92 -7.24
N SER A 48 -13.91 -2.05 -6.51
CA SER A 48 -13.92 -2.37 -5.07
C SER A 48 -14.67 -1.33 -4.24
N LEU A 49 -14.74 -0.07 -4.71
CA LEU A 49 -15.51 1.00 -4.08
C LEU A 49 -17.01 0.97 -4.45
N ARG A 50 -17.35 0.64 -5.70
CA ARG A 50 -18.73 0.71 -6.20
C ARG A 50 -19.54 -0.56 -5.95
N GLU A 51 -18.90 -1.71 -6.05
CA GLU A 51 -19.57 -3.01 -5.95
C GLU A 51 -19.94 -3.35 -4.51
N ALA A 52 -20.81 -4.34 -4.32
CA ALA A 52 -21.18 -4.82 -3.00
C ALA A 52 -19.95 -5.42 -2.27
N PRO A 53 -19.88 -5.34 -0.93
CA PRO A 53 -18.87 -6.07 -0.17
C PRO A 53 -18.84 -7.54 -0.58
N GLY A 54 -17.66 -8.13 -0.78
CA GLY A 54 -17.52 -9.51 -1.26
C GLY A 54 -17.34 -9.66 -2.77
N ALA A 55 -17.86 -8.74 -3.58
CA ALA A 55 -17.93 -8.91 -5.04
C ALA A 55 -16.54 -8.91 -5.72
N THR A 56 -15.57 -8.21 -5.14
CA THR A 56 -14.20 -8.14 -5.66
C THR A 56 -13.18 -8.94 -4.84
N ASP A 57 -13.61 -9.68 -3.81
CA ASP A 57 -12.72 -10.33 -2.85
C ASP A 57 -11.71 -11.28 -3.52
N ALA A 58 -12.14 -12.03 -4.53
CA ALA A 58 -11.25 -12.93 -5.27
C ALA A 58 -10.13 -12.17 -6.01
N LEU A 59 -10.46 -11.00 -6.58
CA LEU A 59 -9.50 -10.16 -7.29
C LEU A 59 -8.56 -9.43 -6.32
N VAL A 60 -9.08 -9.00 -5.16
CA VAL A 60 -8.27 -8.44 -4.07
C VAL A 60 -7.30 -9.49 -3.53
N ALA A 61 -7.77 -10.71 -3.29
CA ALA A 61 -6.94 -11.82 -2.82
C ALA A 61 -5.85 -12.18 -3.84
N GLU A 62 -6.17 -12.15 -5.13
CA GLU A 62 -5.21 -12.35 -6.22
C GLU A 62 -4.13 -11.27 -6.23
N ALA A 63 -4.50 -10.00 -6.09
CA ALA A 63 -3.55 -8.89 -5.99
C ALA A 63 -2.62 -9.06 -4.77
N VAL A 64 -3.17 -9.37 -3.59
CA VAL A 64 -2.37 -9.63 -2.39
C VAL A 64 -1.42 -10.82 -2.59
N ALA A 65 -1.89 -11.90 -3.22
CA ALA A 65 -1.05 -13.06 -3.54
C ALA A 65 0.14 -12.67 -4.42
N GLY A 66 -0.03 -11.74 -5.36
CA GLY A 66 1.07 -11.19 -6.17
C GLY A 66 2.18 -10.51 -5.35
N ILE A 67 1.92 -10.09 -4.10
CA ILE A 67 2.93 -9.54 -3.20
C ILE A 67 3.56 -10.65 -2.33
N VAL A 68 2.72 -11.48 -1.70
CA VAL A 68 3.14 -12.36 -0.59
C VAL A 68 3.48 -13.78 -0.99
N ASP A 69 2.91 -14.30 -2.08
CA ASP A 69 3.04 -15.70 -2.50
C ASP A 69 4.36 -15.95 -3.23
N GLN A 70 5.08 -17.02 -2.92
CA GLN A 70 6.39 -17.29 -3.52
C GLN A 70 6.34 -17.80 -4.96
N HIS A 71 5.26 -18.46 -5.32
CA HIS A 71 5.07 -19.01 -6.66
C HIS A 71 4.52 -17.95 -7.62
N ARG A 72 3.76 -16.98 -7.08
CA ARG A 72 3.08 -15.92 -7.83
C ARG A 72 3.66 -14.52 -7.62
N GLY A 73 4.68 -14.40 -6.76
CA GLY A 73 5.28 -13.13 -6.37
C GLY A 73 5.81 -12.34 -7.56
N VAL A 74 5.34 -11.10 -7.67
CA VAL A 74 5.72 -10.17 -8.73
C VAL A 74 6.78 -9.21 -8.19
N VAL A 75 7.82 -8.95 -8.99
CA VAL A 75 8.81 -7.91 -8.69
C VAL A 75 8.13 -6.54 -8.79
N PRO A 76 8.27 -5.65 -7.79
CA PRO A 76 7.64 -4.33 -7.81
C PRO A 76 7.98 -3.56 -9.10
N PRO A 77 7.00 -3.16 -9.92
CA PRO A 77 7.30 -2.37 -11.11
C PRO A 77 7.85 -1.01 -10.69
N PRO A 78 9.07 -0.62 -11.10
CA PRO A 78 9.78 0.50 -10.49
C PRO A 78 9.04 1.84 -10.66
N GLY A 79 8.47 2.11 -11.84
CA GLY A 79 7.74 3.36 -12.10
C GLY A 79 6.44 3.50 -11.31
N LEU A 80 5.63 2.44 -11.26
CA LEU A 80 4.36 2.43 -10.52
C LEU A 80 4.60 2.50 -9.01
N THR A 81 5.57 1.74 -8.51
CA THR A 81 5.92 1.72 -7.08
C THR A 81 6.44 3.08 -6.62
N ALA A 82 7.34 3.71 -7.38
CA ALA A 82 7.89 5.02 -7.05
C ALA A 82 6.83 6.13 -6.97
N ALA A 83 5.83 6.09 -7.86
CA ALA A 83 4.72 7.05 -7.82
C ALA A 83 3.89 6.90 -6.54
N HIS A 84 3.52 5.67 -6.17
CA HIS A 84 2.79 5.40 -4.93
C HIS A 84 3.57 5.78 -3.67
N VAL A 85 4.87 5.44 -3.63
CA VAL A 85 5.78 5.85 -2.54
C VAL A 85 5.78 7.37 -2.40
N THR A 86 5.96 8.11 -3.50
CA THR A 86 6.01 9.58 -3.50
C THR A 86 4.72 10.19 -2.94
N VAL A 87 3.55 9.67 -3.34
CA VAL A 87 2.26 10.18 -2.86
C VAL A 87 2.08 9.86 -1.37
N LEU A 88 2.35 8.64 -0.94
CA LEU A 88 2.20 8.23 0.45
C LEU A 88 3.18 8.95 1.38
N GLU A 89 4.43 9.19 0.94
CA GLU A 89 5.38 10.02 1.68
C GLU A 89 4.86 11.45 1.88
N ARG A 90 4.23 12.04 0.85
CA ARG A 90 3.60 13.36 0.98
C ARG A 90 2.42 13.33 1.95
N VAL A 91 1.57 12.30 1.91
CA VAL A 91 0.47 12.14 2.86
C VAL A 91 1.01 11.99 4.29
N VAL A 92 1.99 11.12 4.53
CA VAL A 92 2.61 10.95 5.85
C VAL A 92 3.34 12.22 6.32
N GLY A 93 3.94 13.00 5.40
CA GLY A 93 4.60 14.25 5.72
C GLY A 93 3.64 15.40 6.11
N HIS A 94 2.38 15.35 5.64
CA HIS A 94 1.38 16.41 5.87
C HIS A 94 0.19 15.97 6.73
N GLY A 95 0.09 14.68 7.05
CA GLY A 95 -1.02 14.10 7.79
C GLY A 95 -1.03 14.54 9.25
N ARG A 96 -2.18 14.35 9.90
CA ARG A 96 -2.39 14.75 11.29
C ARG A 96 -1.83 13.70 12.23
N ARG A 97 -1.15 14.12 13.29
CA ARG A 97 -0.76 13.20 14.38
C ARG A 97 -2.02 12.51 14.92
N GLY A 98 -1.98 11.19 15.07
CA GLY A 98 -3.13 10.42 15.57
C GLY A 98 -4.02 9.80 14.48
N ALA A 99 -3.73 10.01 13.19
CA ALA A 99 -4.53 9.46 12.08
C ALA A 99 -3.71 8.89 10.90
N GLN A 100 -2.39 8.84 11.00
CA GLN A 100 -1.45 8.39 9.98
C GLN A 100 -1.24 6.88 9.93
N ALA A 101 -1.77 6.10 10.88
CA ALA A 101 -1.59 4.64 10.90
C ALA A 101 -1.92 3.96 9.55
N PRO A 102 -3.01 4.30 8.83
CA PRO A 102 -3.28 3.75 7.51
C PRO A 102 -2.21 4.09 6.46
N ALA A 103 -1.82 5.36 6.36
CA ALA A 103 -0.85 5.82 5.37
C ALA A 103 0.55 5.25 5.64
N CYS A 104 0.97 5.21 6.91
CA CYS A 104 2.24 4.59 7.32
C CYS A 104 2.24 3.10 7.00
N THR A 105 1.13 2.40 7.24
CA THR A 105 1.01 0.96 6.95
C THR A 105 1.11 0.66 5.46
N LEU A 106 0.46 1.43 4.60
CA LEU A 106 0.56 1.24 3.14
C LEU A 106 1.97 1.55 2.62
N LEU A 107 2.63 2.59 3.17
CA LEU A 107 4.01 2.89 2.82
C LEU A 107 4.97 1.79 3.31
N ALA A 108 4.71 1.21 4.48
CA ALA A 108 5.47 0.08 5.00
C ALA A 108 5.34 -1.15 4.11
N LEU A 109 4.13 -1.43 3.59
CA LEU A 109 3.91 -2.52 2.64
C LEU A 109 4.76 -2.35 1.38
N LEU A 110 4.82 -1.14 0.81
CA LEU A 110 5.67 -0.83 -0.35
C LEU A 110 7.16 -0.97 -0.04
N ALA A 111 7.62 -0.51 1.12
CA ALA A 111 9.00 -0.67 1.55
C ALA A 111 9.37 -2.16 1.70
N TRP A 112 8.51 -2.94 2.38
CA TRP A 112 8.70 -4.38 2.53
C TRP A 112 8.71 -5.08 1.19
N TRP A 113 7.76 -4.78 0.29
CA TRP A 113 7.70 -5.39 -1.04
C TRP A 113 8.93 -5.08 -1.89
N GLN A 114 9.59 -3.93 -1.68
CA GLN A 114 10.88 -3.58 -2.29
C GLN A 114 12.10 -4.17 -1.57
N ALA A 115 11.88 -5.12 -0.65
CA ALA A 115 12.89 -5.75 0.20
C ALA A 115 13.63 -4.78 1.16
N ASP A 116 13.04 -3.62 1.48
CA ASP A 116 13.52 -2.69 2.50
C ASP A 116 12.79 -2.94 3.84
N GLY A 117 13.17 -4.04 4.50
CA GLY A 117 12.57 -4.46 5.78
C GLY A 117 12.82 -3.48 6.93
N ALA A 118 13.96 -2.78 6.91
CA ALA A 118 14.31 -1.80 7.95
C ALA A 118 13.37 -0.60 7.90
N ARG A 119 13.15 -0.03 6.70
CA ARG A 119 12.20 1.07 6.51
C ARG A 119 10.76 0.64 6.80
N ALA A 120 10.39 -0.57 6.39
CA ALA A 120 9.07 -1.13 6.71
C ALA A 120 8.83 -1.21 8.23
N GLY A 121 9.83 -1.68 8.99
CA GLY A 121 9.76 -1.77 10.44
C GLY A 121 9.53 -0.41 11.11
N LEU A 122 10.31 0.62 10.73
CA LEU A 122 10.16 1.98 11.28
C LEU A 122 8.76 2.57 11.01
N LEU A 123 8.22 2.33 9.81
CA LEU A 123 6.89 2.80 9.44
C LEU A 123 5.78 2.08 10.22
N LEU A 124 5.96 0.80 10.51
CA LEU A 124 5.01 0.01 11.32
C LEU A 124 5.05 0.38 12.79
N GLU A 125 6.25 0.62 13.34
CA GLU A 125 6.39 1.14 14.70
C GLU A 125 5.64 2.48 14.85
N ARG A 126 5.79 3.39 13.87
CA ARG A 126 5.04 4.65 13.86
C ARG A 126 3.53 4.42 13.75
N ALA A 127 3.08 3.51 12.88
CA ALA A 127 1.66 3.20 12.73
C ALA A 127 1.05 2.63 14.02
N LEU A 128 1.74 1.68 14.66
CA LEU A 128 1.27 0.98 15.86
C LEU A 128 1.41 1.82 17.14
N THR A 129 2.35 2.76 17.19
CA THR A 129 2.42 3.77 18.25
C THR A 129 1.17 4.64 18.25
N GLU A 130 0.64 4.92 17.07
CA GLU A 130 -0.50 5.81 16.88
C GLU A 130 -1.84 5.08 17.03
N ASP A 131 -1.98 3.92 16.37
CA ASP A 131 -3.13 3.02 16.48
C ASP A 131 -2.62 1.60 16.79
N PRO A 132 -2.51 1.23 18.08
CA PRO A 132 -2.06 -0.09 18.48
C PRO A 132 -2.96 -1.20 17.94
N ASP A 133 -4.22 -0.90 17.61
CA ASP A 133 -5.25 -1.80 17.10
C ASP A 133 -5.31 -1.91 15.58
N HIS A 134 -4.41 -1.21 14.86
CA HIS A 134 -4.40 -1.20 13.41
C HIS A 134 -4.15 -2.60 12.81
N ARG A 135 -5.24 -3.29 12.43
CA ARG A 135 -5.22 -4.69 12.04
C ARG A 135 -4.20 -5.00 10.95
N LEU A 136 -4.14 -4.18 9.90
CA LEU A 136 -3.22 -4.39 8.78
C LEU A 136 -1.75 -4.19 9.21
N ALA A 137 -1.47 -3.18 10.04
CA ALA A 137 -0.12 -2.95 10.57
C ALA A 137 0.35 -4.16 11.38
N ARG A 138 -0.49 -4.71 12.28
CA ARG A 138 -0.15 -5.91 13.05
C ARG A 138 0.10 -7.15 12.20
N ILE A 139 -0.59 -7.28 11.07
CA ILE A 139 -0.38 -8.41 10.15
C ILE A 139 1.00 -8.28 9.50
N LEU A 140 1.34 -7.07 9.03
CA LEU A 140 2.63 -6.82 8.40
C LEU A 140 3.80 -6.83 9.40
N ASP A 141 3.59 -6.34 10.62
CA ASP A 141 4.57 -6.40 11.71
C ASP A 141 4.91 -7.85 12.08
N ARG A 142 3.91 -8.71 12.24
CA ARG A 142 4.13 -10.15 12.45
C ARG A 142 4.86 -10.82 11.29
N THR A 143 4.58 -10.39 10.07
CA THR A 143 5.28 -10.84 8.86
C THR A 143 6.76 -10.50 8.90
N LEU A 144 7.11 -9.27 9.30
CA LEU A 144 8.50 -8.85 9.49
C LEU A 144 9.17 -9.55 10.67
N ALA A 145 8.46 -9.76 11.77
CA ALA A 145 9.01 -10.40 12.97
C ALA A 145 9.49 -11.84 12.72
N VAL A 146 8.85 -12.57 11.80
CA VAL A 146 9.29 -13.91 11.38
C VAL A 146 10.26 -13.87 10.18
N ALA A 147 10.76 -12.68 9.82
CA ALA A 147 11.64 -12.43 8.69
C ALA A 147 11.10 -12.99 7.36
N MET A 148 9.77 -13.05 7.18
CA MET A 148 9.20 -13.52 5.92
C MET A 148 9.48 -12.48 4.83
N PRO A 149 10.26 -12.82 3.79
CA PRO A 149 10.54 -11.89 2.71
C PRO A 149 9.37 -11.87 1.71
N PRO A 150 9.29 -10.86 0.83
CA PRO A 150 8.28 -10.82 -0.24
C PRO A 150 8.33 -12.07 -1.13
N GLY A 151 7.20 -12.39 -1.76
CA GLY A 151 7.07 -13.59 -2.58
C GLY A 151 8.13 -13.71 -3.68
N TRP A 152 8.41 -12.60 -4.37
CA TRP A 152 9.40 -12.58 -5.45
C TRP A 152 10.84 -12.80 -4.97
N VAL A 153 11.17 -12.45 -3.72
CA VAL A 153 12.49 -12.69 -3.14
C VAL A 153 12.66 -14.19 -2.86
N ARG A 154 11.63 -14.86 -2.33
CA ARG A 154 11.68 -16.33 -2.07
C ARG A 154 11.83 -17.15 -3.34
N ARG A 155 11.36 -16.65 -4.49
CA ARG A 155 11.54 -17.31 -5.78
C ARG A 155 13.01 -17.31 -6.22
N ALA A 156 13.79 -16.31 -5.82
CA ALA A 156 15.16 -16.12 -6.29
C ALA A 156 16.22 -16.88 -5.43
N GLY A 157 15.82 -17.38 -4.26
CA GLY A 157 16.66 -18.21 -3.37
C GLY A 157 16.31 -19.69 -3.52
#